data_AF-A0A9E1XX98-F1
#
_entry.id   AF-A0A9E1XX98-F1
#
_cell.length_a   1.000
_cell.length_b   1.000
_cell.length_c   1.000
_cell.angle_alpha   90.00
_cell.angle_beta   90.00
_cell.angle_gamma   90.00
#
_symmetry.space_group_name_H-M   'P 1'
#
loop_
_entity.id
_entity.type
_entity.pdbx_description
1 polymer ?
#
loop_
_entity_poly.entity_id
_entity_poly.type
_entity_poly.pdbx_seq_one_letter_code
_entity_poly.pdbx_strand_id
1 'polypeptide(L)'
;MNVMESLRASVNELNQKNGLLDIVEAIDAPRGQCSVRYNPIYNLFSGHKDLWKQIVTKKGHAHFKNRFTGISIGFQSHGNGNSIPSTQAKTMADQLKEHINLLATKIFECEVETLKSGKVDFELVEQRYREQHSSEKVSPKNKKVEQISKHRPGKKRRR
;
A
#
# COMPACT_ATOMS: atom_id res chain seq x y z
N MET A 1 -2.24 -1.51 20.72
CA MET A 1 -1.42 -1.80 19.54
C MET A 1 0.03 -1.62 19.93
N ASN A 2 0.86 -2.65 19.75
CA ASN A 2 2.30 -2.61 20.00
C ASN A 2 2.97 -1.72 18.92
N VAL A 3 4.05 -0.99 19.26
CA VAL A 3 4.84 -0.14 18.34
C VAL A 3 5.17 -0.85 17.02
N MET A 4 5.57 -2.12 17.07
CA MET A 4 5.89 -2.93 15.89
C MET A 4 4.67 -3.29 15.05
N GLU A 5 3.49 -3.46 15.65
CA GLU A 5 2.25 -3.68 14.92
C GLU A 5 1.80 -2.41 14.19
N SER A 6 1.92 -1.25 14.86
CA SER A 6 1.64 0.05 14.23
C SER A 6 2.59 0.32 13.08
N LEU A 7 3.89 0.02 13.24
CA LEU A 7 4.88 0.15 12.16
C LEU A 7 4.55 -0.73 10.96
N ARG A 8 4.24 -2.01 11.18
CA ARG A 8 3.84 -2.91 10.08
C ARG A 8 2.57 -2.46 9.37
N ALA A 9 1.57 -2.01 10.13
CA ALA A 9 0.34 -1.49 9.57
C ALA A 9 0.61 -0.23 8.71
N SER A 10 1.49 0.67 9.17
CA SER A 10 1.91 1.84 8.40
C SER A 10 2.68 1.47 7.12
N VAL A 11 3.59 0.49 7.16
CA VAL A 11 4.29 0.01 5.95
C VAL A 11 3.33 -0.64 4.95
N ASN A 12 2.35 -1.41 5.44
CA ASN A 12 1.34 -2.00 4.58
C ASN A 12 0.47 -0.93 3.89
N GLU A 13 0.15 0.18 4.56
CA GLU A 13 -0.58 1.32 3.97
C GLU A 13 0.21 1.99 2.84
N LEU A 14 1.54 2.06 2.94
CA LEU A 14 2.39 2.62 1.88
C LEU A 14 2.32 1.80 0.58
N ASN A 15 2.31 0.46 0.71
CA ASN A 15 2.49 -0.46 -0.41
C ASN A 15 1.18 -1.04 -0.98
N GLN A 16 0.02 -0.69 -0.42
CA GLN A 16 -1.27 -1.13 -0.95
C GLN A 16 -1.60 -0.43 -2.27
N LYS A 17 -2.39 -1.12 -3.12
CA LYS A 17 -2.92 -0.54 -4.35
C LYS A 17 -3.88 0.61 -4.02
N ASN A 18 -3.63 1.79 -4.59
CA ASN A 18 -4.20 3.09 -4.20
C ASN A 18 -3.79 3.55 -2.79
N GLY A 19 -2.63 3.10 -2.32
CA GLY A 19 -2.02 3.50 -1.05
C GLY A 19 -1.36 4.88 -1.13
N LEU A 20 -0.60 5.21 -0.10
CA LEU A 20 -0.01 6.56 0.04
C LEU A 20 1.01 6.89 -1.06
N LEU A 21 1.78 5.90 -1.53
CA LEU A 21 2.74 6.10 -2.62
C LEU A 21 2.06 6.42 -3.95
N ASP A 22 1.01 5.66 -4.31
CA ASP A 22 0.22 5.90 -5.52
C ASP A 22 -0.38 7.32 -5.54
N ILE A 23 -0.79 7.83 -4.38
CA ILE A 23 -1.33 9.20 -4.24
C ILE A 23 -0.24 10.23 -4.47
N VAL A 24 0.94 10.05 -3.88
CA VAL A 24 2.07 10.96 -4.06
C VAL A 24 2.52 10.98 -5.52
N GLU A 25 2.65 9.82 -6.15
CA GLU A 25 3.01 9.71 -7.57
C GLU A 25 1.96 10.34 -8.49
N ALA A 26 0.66 10.14 -8.20
CA ALA A 26 -0.42 10.76 -8.96
C ALA A 26 -0.41 12.30 -8.87
N ILE A 27 0.09 12.86 -7.77
CA ILE A 27 0.21 14.30 -7.55
C ILE A 27 1.48 14.88 -8.19
N ASP A 28 2.59 14.14 -8.16
CA ASP A 28 3.85 14.57 -8.77
C ASP A 28 3.88 14.39 -10.30
N ALA A 29 2.87 13.74 -10.88
CA ALA A 29 2.79 13.48 -12.31
C ALA A 29 2.81 14.80 -13.13
N PRO A 30 3.68 14.93 -14.16
CA PRO A 30 3.93 16.18 -14.87
C PRO A 30 2.80 16.62 -15.83
N ARG A 31 1.66 15.93 -15.86
CA ARG A 31 0.57 16.21 -16.81
C ARG A 31 -0.45 17.14 -16.14
N GLY A 32 -0.41 18.42 -16.55
CA GLY A 32 -1.21 19.52 -16.00
C GLY A 32 -2.66 19.16 -15.62
N GLN A 33 -3.08 19.68 -14.46
CA GLN A 33 -4.29 19.36 -13.69
C GLN A 33 -4.26 18.01 -12.97
N CYS A 34 -3.60 17.99 -11.81
CA CYS A 34 -3.84 17.00 -10.76
C CYS A 34 -5.29 17.07 -10.28
N SER A 35 -6.13 16.18 -10.81
CA SER A 35 -7.48 15.96 -10.30
C SER A 35 -7.46 14.77 -9.35
N VAL A 36 -7.01 15.01 -8.12
CA VAL A 36 -7.11 14.01 -7.05
C VAL A 36 -8.55 13.99 -6.55
N ARG A 37 -9.18 12.81 -6.51
CA ARG A 37 -10.55 12.68 -6.01
C ARG A 37 -10.57 12.64 -4.48
N TYR A 38 -11.52 13.33 -3.87
CA TYR A 38 -11.70 13.40 -2.43
C TYR A 38 -12.00 12.04 -1.79
N ASN A 39 -12.96 11.29 -2.36
CA ASN A 39 -13.46 10.06 -1.74
C ASN A 39 -12.39 8.96 -1.56
N PRO A 40 -11.55 8.63 -2.57
CA PRO A 40 -10.47 7.66 -2.39
C PRO A 40 -9.52 8.03 -1.25
N ILE A 41 -9.12 9.30 -1.18
CA ILE A 41 -8.22 9.81 -0.13
C ILE A 41 -8.89 9.74 1.25
N TYR A 42 -10.14 10.19 1.34
CA TYR A 42 -10.92 10.11 2.58
C TYR A 42 -11.07 8.66 3.06
N ASN A 43 -11.38 7.74 2.15
CA ASN A 43 -11.57 6.32 2.47
C ASN A 43 -10.26 5.66 2.92
N LEU A 44 -9.12 6.03 2.33
CA LEU A 44 -7.82 5.55 2.78
C LEU A 44 -7.59 5.89 4.26
N PHE A 45 -7.65 7.17 4.61
CA PHE A 45 -7.39 7.59 6.00
C PHE A 45 -8.46 7.12 6.99
N SER A 46 -9.75 7.14 6.59
CA SER A 46 -10.84 6.70 7.47
C SER A 46 -10.93 5.17 7.62
N GLY A 47 -10.39 4.42 6.66
CA GLY A 47 -10.27 2.95 6.72
C GLY A 47 -9.24 2.48 7.75
N HIS A 48 -8.21 3.30 8.02
CA HIS A 48 -7.13 2.98 8.95
C HIS A 48 -7.24 3.76 10.28
N LYS A 49 -8.34 3.59 11.01
CA LYS A 49 -8.64 4.34 12.26
C LYS A 49 -7.60 4.15 13.38
N ASP A 50 -6.90 3.03 13.34
CA ASP A 50 -5.82 2.68 14.29
C ASP A 50 -4.54 3.46 14.02
N LEU A 51 -4.37 3.97 12.79
CA LEU A 51 -3.22 4.78 12.37
C LEU A 51 -3.59 6.26 12.30
N TRP A 52 -4.76 6.58 11.75
CA TRP A 52 -5.21 7.94 11.53
C TRP A 52 -6.37 8.28 12.45
N LYS A 53 -6.17 9.31 13.27
CA LYS A 53 -7.22 9.93 14.05
C LYS A 53 -7.84 11.06 13.25
N GLN A 54 -9.11 10.93 12.91
CA GLN A 54 -9.90 12.05 12.38
C GLN A 54 -10.06 13.12 13.46
N ILE A 55 -9.61 14.35 13.17
CA ILE A 55 -9.69 15.48 14.11
C ILE A 55 -10.94 16.31 13.82
N VAL A 56 -11.19 16.64 12.55
CA VAL A 56 -12.32 17.49 12.14
C VAL A 56 -12.86 16.99 10.81
N THR A 57 -14.19 16.95 10.70
CA THR A 57 -14.87 16.93 9.42
C THR A 57 -16.04 17.90 9.42
N LYS A 58 -16.04 18.81 8.44
CA LYS A 58 -17.10 19.81 8.28
C LYS A 58 -17.22 20.18 6.80
N LYS A 59 -18.42 20.09 6.24
CA LYS A 59 -18.76 20.56 4.88
C LYS A 59 -17.68 20.22 3.83
N GLY A 60 -17.38 18.93 3.64
CA GLY A 60 -16.39 18.48 2.65
C GLY A 60 -14.92 18.73 3.01
N HIS A 61 -14.61 19.24 4.21
CA HIS A 61 -13.25 19.32 4.74
C HIS A 61 -13.00 18.12 5.64
N ALA A 62 -11.83 17.50 5.54
CA ALA A 62 -11.37 16.46 6.44
C ALA A 62 -9.95 16.76 6.92
N HIS A 63 -9.72 16.52 8.21
CA HIS A 63 -8.42 16.57 8.84
C HIS A 63 -8.16 15.26 9.57
N PHE A 64 -7.05 14.62 9.24
CA PHE A 64 -6.57 13.40 9.88
C PHE A 64 -5.20 13.64 10.47
N LYS A 65 -4.93 13.06 11.65
CA LYS A 65 -3.61 13.07 12.27
C LYS A 65 -3.13 11.64 12.48
N ASN A 66 -1.94 11.35 11.97
CA ASN A 66 -1.31 10.07 12.19
C ASN A 66 -0.94 9.95 13.68
N ARG A 67 -1.36 8.86 14.31
CA ARG A 67 -1.15 8.58 15.73
C ARG A 67 0.32 8.25 16.03
N PHE A 68 1.09 7.83 15.04
CA PHE A 68 2.47 7.38 15.19
C PHE A 68 3.48 8.47 14.83
N THR A 69 3.35 9.11 13.67
CA THR A 69 4.26 10.20 13.26
C THR A 69 3.80 11.57 13.73
N GLY A 70 2.53 11.73 14.13
CA GLY A 70 1.97 13.03 14.52
C GLY A 70 1.63 13.96 13.35
N ILE A 71 1.99 13.58 12.11
CA ILE A 71 1.69 14.34 10.90
C ILE A 71 0.19 14.52 10.73
N SER A 72 -0.23 15.73 10.37
CA SER A 72 -1.62 16.07 10.14
C SER A 72 -1.86 16.39 8.68
N ILE A 73 -2.77 15.65 8.06
CA ILE A 73 -3.16 15.79 6.66
C ILE A 73 -4.55 16.43 6.62
N GLY A 74 -4.64 17.56 5.93
CA GLY A 74 -5.87 18.32 5.74
C GLY A 74 -6.19 18.49 4.27
N PHE A 75 -7.44 18.22 3.88
CA PHE A 75 -7.90 18.41 2.51
C PHE A 75 -9.39 18.68 2.45
N GLN A 76 -9.82 19.39 1.40
CA GLN A 76 -11.22 19.71 1.16
C GLN A 76 -11.65 19.31 -0.26
N SER A 77 -12.91 18.92 -0.38
CA SER A 77 -13.59 18.78 -1.67
C SER A 77 -13.99 20.15 -2.21
N HIS A 78 -13.74 20.42 -3.49
CA HIS A 78 -14.18 21.64 -4.17
C HIS A 78 -15.24 21.35 -5.24
N GLY A 79 -16.38 22.04 -5.15
CA GLY A 79 -17.46 22.00 -6.15
C GLY A 79 -18.21 20.66 -6.25
N ASN A 80 -19.01 20.50 -7.31
CA ASN A 80 -19.78 19.29 -7.60
C ASN A 80 -18.91 18.09 -8.04
N GLY A 81 -17.60 18.27 -8.16
CA GLY A 81 -16.67 17.31 -8.79
C GLY A 81 -15.98 16.33 -7.84
N ASN A 82 -16.18 16.43 -6.52
CA ASN A 82 -15.46 15.62 -5.53
C ASN A 82 -13.94 15.59 -5.78
N SER A 83 -13.36 16.71 -6.20
CA SER A 83 -11.92 16.85 -6.45
C SER A 83 -11.26 17.73 -5.39
N ILE A 84 -9.99 17.43 -5.10
CA ILE A 84 -9.13 18.20 -4.22
C ILE A 84 -8.39 19.25 -5.07
N PRO A 85 -8.37 20.54 -4.67
CA PRO A 85 -7.60 21.57 -5.36
C PRO A 85 -6.12 21.20 -5.48
N SER A 86 -5.50 21.50 -6.62
CA SER A 86 -4.09 21.16 -6.89
C SER A 86 -3.12 21.70 -5.84
N THR A 87 -3.35 22.91 -5.33
CA THR A 87 -2.54 23.51 -4.26
C THR A 87 -2.61 22.68 -2.97
N GLN A 88 -3.80 22.23 -2.58
CA GLN A 88 -3.97 21.37 -1.41
C GLN A 88 -3.42 19.97 -1.64
N ALA A 89 -3.60 19.43 -2.86
CA ALA A 89 -3.02 18.14 -3.23
C ALA A 89 -1.49 18.18 -3.10
N LYS A 90 -0.83 19.25 -3.56
CA LYS A 90 0.62 19.41 -3.42
C LYS A 90 1.05 19.47 -1.96
N THR A 91 0.40 20.31 -1.14
CA THR A 91 0.69 20.36 0.31
C THR A 91 0.49 19.00 0.98
N MET A 92 -0.58 18.29 0.64
CA MET A 92 -0.83 16.94 1.13
C MET A 92 0.29 15.97 0.71
N ALA A 93 0.74 16.01 -0.54
CA ALA A 93 1.84 15.16 -1.00
C ALA A 93 3.14 15.44 -0.24
N ASP A 94 3.46 16.71 0.03
CA ASP A 94 4.64 17.09 0.81
C ASP A 94 4.55 16.55 2.26
N GLN A 95 3.39 16.68 2.90
CA GLN A 95 3.15 16.13 4.24
C GLN A 95 3.18 14.58 4.25
N LEU A 96 2.73 13.94 3.18
CA LEU A 96 2.80 12.48 3.02
C LEU A 96 4.24 12.01 2.84
N LYS A 97 5.06 12.73 2.07
CA LYS A 97 6.51 12.46 1.94
C LYS A 97 7.20 12.60 3.30
N GLU A 98 6.87 13.63 4.07
CA GLU A 98 7.39 13.80 5.44
C GLU A 98 6.97 12.64 6.35
N HIS A 99 5.71 12.20 6.28
CA HIS A 99 5.23 11.02 7.01
C HIS A 99 6.01 9.76 6.65
N ILE A 100 6.24 9.50 5.36
CA ILE A 100 7.03 8.37 4.88
C ILE A 100 8.47 8.43 5.44
N ASN A 101 9.10 9.60 5.38
CA ASN A 101 10.46 9.77 5.90
C ASN A 101 10.53 9.52 7.42
N LEU A 102 9.58 10.07 8.18
CA LEU A 102 9.52 9.83 9.64
C LEU A 102 9.23 8.37 9.97
N LEU A 103 8.41 7.68 9.18
CA LEU A 103 8.20 6.24 9.34
C LEU A 103 9.50 5.48 9.11
N ALA A 104 10.23 5.78 8.03
CA ALA A 104 11.51 5.14 7.73
C ALA A 104 12.53 5.33 8.86
N THR A 105 12.65 6.54 9.40
CA THR A 105 13.52 6.83 10.55
C THR A 105 13.15 5.99 11.77
N LYS A 106 11.86 5.93 12.12
CA LYS A 106 11.40 5.17 13.29
C LYS A 106 11.56 3.66 13.13
N ILE A 107 11.39 3.12 11.92
CA ILE A 107 11.67 1.71 11.62
C ILE A 107 13.15 1.43 11.87
N PHE A 108 14.03 2.26 11.31
CA PHE A 108 15.46 2.12 11.47
C PHE A 108 15.89 2.19 12.94
N GLU A 109 15.35 3.15 13.71
CA GLU A 109 15.60 3.25 15.16
C GLU A 109 15.18 1.98 15.91
N CYS A 110 13.98 1.44 15.62
CA CYS A 110 13.50 0.20 16.24
C CYS A 110 14.36 -1.01 15.89
N GLU A 111 14.83 -1.11 14.65
CA GLU A 111 15.74 -2.18 14.22
C GLU A 111 17.09 -2.10 14.92
N VAL A 112 17.66 -0.89 15.02
CA VAL A 112 18.92 -0.65 15.74
C VAL A 112 18.79 -0.96 17.23
N GLU A 113 17.69 -0.58 17.88
CA GLU A 113 17.44 -0.94 19.29
C GLU A 113 17.28 -2.46 19.47
N THR A 114 16.59 -3.12 18.55
CA THR A 114 16.43 -4.58 18.57
C THR A 114 17.79 -5.28 18.45
N LEU A 115 18.63 -4.83 17.52
CA LEU A 115 20.01 -5.30 17.34
C LEU A 115 20.87 -5.08 18.60
N LYS A 116 20.83 -3.88 19.18
CA LYS A 116 21.57 -3.54 20.41
C LYS A 116 21.10 -4.33 21.62
N SER A 117 19.82 -4.67 21.68
CA SER A 117 19.24 -5.44 22.80
C SER A 117 19.59 -6.93 22.76
N GLY A 118 20.25 -7.42 21.71
CA GLY A 118 20.55 -8.85 21.52
C GLY A 118 19.33 -9.73 21.32
N LYS A 119 18.11 -9.16 21.24
CA LYS A 119 16.85 -9.86 20.97
C LYS A 119 16.60 -10.07 19.48
N VAL A 120 17.67 -10.24 18.70
CA VAL A 120 17.54 -10.63 17.31
C VAL A 120 17.32 -12.13 17.30
N ASP A 121 16.07 -12.52 17.16
CA ASP A 121 15.72 -13.90 16.86
C ASP A 121 16.05 -14.16 15.39
N PHE A 122 17.31 -14.55 15.15
CA PHE A 122 17.83 -14.81 13.82
C PHE A 122 17.06 -15.93 13.10
N GLU A 123 16.50 -16.89 13.84
CA GLU A 123 15.64 -17.94 13.25
C GLU A 123 14.35 -17.34 12.67
N LEU A 124 13.73 -16.39 13.37
CA LEU A 124 12.52 -15.71 12.88
C LEU A 124 12.80 -14.82 11.66
N VAL A 125 13.95 -14.14 11.62
CA VAL A 125 14.39 -13.33 10.46
C VAL A 125 14.64 -14.22 9.26
N GLU A 126 15.35 -15.34 9.46
CA GLU A 126 15.66 -16.29 8.40
C GLU A 126 14.40 -16.98 7.87
N GLN A 127 13.45 -17.32 8.75
CA GLN A 127 12.16 -17.88 8.37
C GLN A 127 11.34 -16.91 7.51
N ARG A 128 11.27 -15.62 7.89
CA ARG A 128 10.56 -14.61 7.09
C ARG A 128 11.22 -14.33 5.74
N TYR A 129 12.56 -14.32 5.70
CA TYR A 129 13.30 -14.19 4.45
C TYR A 129 13.00 -15.37 3.51
N ARG A 130 13.00 -16.60 4.05
CA ARG A 130 12.62 -17.80 3.30
C ARG A 130 11.16 -17.73 2.84
N GLU A 131 10.23 -17.29 3.67
CA GLU A 131 8.81 -17.18 3.29
C GLU A 131 8.60 -16.16 2.16
N GLN A 132 9.21 -14.98 2.22
CA GLN A 132 9.13 -13.96 1.16
C GLN A 132 9.76 -14.40 -0.16
N HIS A 133 10.83 -15.20 -0.11
CA HIS A 133 11.54 -15.68 -1.30
C HIS A 133 11.21 -17.13 -1.73
N SER A 134 10.34 -17.83 -1.01
CA SER A 134 9.89 -19.20 -1.36
C SER A 134 8.83 -19.24 -2.44
N SER A 135 8.18 -18.11 -2.76
CA SER A 135 7.17 -18.04 -3.82
C SER A 135 7.74 -17.98 -5.24
N GLU A 136 9.07 -17.92 -5.41
CA GLU A 136 9.69 -17.78 -6.73
C GLU A 136 10.15 -19.09 -7.40
N LYS A 137 9.93 -20.26 -6.80
CA LYS A 137 10.29 -21.53 -7.45
C LYS A 137 9.28 -22.63 -7.17
N VAL A 138 8.25 -22.76 -8.02
CA VAL A 138 8.01 -23.96 -8.86
C VAL A 138 7.04 -23.58 -9.98
N SER A 139 7.56 -23.25 -11.16
CA SER A 139 6.82 -23.45 -12.42
C SER A 139 7.52 -24.59 -13.16
N PRO A 140 6.93 -25.80 -13.26
CA PRO A 140 7.55 -26.86 -14.03
C PRO A 140 7.37 -26.54 -15.52
N LYS A 141 8.47 -26.16 -16.17
CA LYS A 141 8.57 -26.11 -17.62
C LYS A 141 8.26 -27.49 -18.23
N ASN A 142 7.32 -27.47 -19.18
CA ASN A 142 7.22 -28.31 -20.39
C ASN A 142 8.02 -29.63 -20.45
N LYS A 143 7.30 -30.75 -20.60
CA LYS A 143 7.72 -31.85 -21.47
C LYS A 143 6.75 -31.94 -22.65
N LYS A 144 7.25 -31.65 -23.84
CA LYS A 144 6.63 -31.95 -25.15
C LYS A 144 7.41 -33.11 -25.78
N VAL A 145 6.78 -33.76 -26.77
CA VAL A 145 7.26 -34.79 -27.73
C VAL A 145 6.73 -36.20 -27.38
N GLU A 146 5.53 -36.56 -27.89
CA GLU A 146 5.20 -37.26 -29.16
C GLU A 146 5.34 -38.79 -29.08
N GLN A 147 4.26 -39.54 -29.32
CA GLN A 147 4.08 -40.30 -30.57
C GLN A 147 2.75 -41.06 -30.65
N ILE A 148 2.34 -41.23 -31.91
CA ILE A 148 1.13 -41.76 -32.54
C ILE A 148 0.86 -43.25 -32.27
N SER A 149 -0.43 -43.67 -32.33
CA SER A 149 -0.97 -44.98 -32.80
C SER A 149 -2.22 -45.36 -31.98
N LYS A 150 -3.42 -45.73 -32.45
CA LYS A 150 -4.03 -46.13 -33.73
C LYS A 150 -5.58 -46.14 -33.53
N HIS A 151 -6.31 -46.10 -34.66
CA HIS A 151 -7.65 -46.68 -34.89
C HIS A 151 -8.95 -45.95 -34.47
N ARG A 152 -9.59 -45.35 -35.50
CA ARG A 152 -11.05 -45.27 -35.75
C ARG A 152 -11.62 -46.68 -36.07
N PRO A 153 -12.94 -46.94 -36.27
CA PRO A 153 -14.09 -46.01 -36.37
C PRO A 153 -15.40 -46.48 -35.69
N GLY A 154 -16.38 -45.57 -35.56
CA GLY A 154 -17.77 -45.89 -35.18
C GLY A 154 -18.77 -44.91 -35.81
N LYS A 155 -19.52 -45.40 -36.78
CA LYS A 155 -20.40 -44.70 -37.74
C LYS A 155 -21.85 -44.62 -37.20
N LYS A 156 -22.66 -43.68 -37.75
CA LYS A 156 -24.15 -43.58 -37.83
C LYS A 156 -24.77 -42.54 -36.89
N ARG A 157 -25.80 -41.77 -37.28
CA ARG A 157 -26.48 -41.47 -38.56
C ARG A 157 -27.39 -40.26 -38.26
N ARG A 158 -27.62 -39.43 -39.28
CA ARG A 158 -28.64 -38.36 -39.36
C ARG A 158 -29.99 -38.74 -38.72
N ARG A 159 -30.62 -37.79 -38.05
CA ARG A 159 -31.85 -37.12 -38.52
C ARG A 159 -31.90 -35.71 -37.96
#